data_AF-A0A4Y9FS51-F1
#
_entry.id   AF-A0A4Y9FS51-F1
#
_cell.length_a   1.000
_cell.length_b   1.000
_cell.length_c   1.000
_cell.angle_alpha   90.00
_cell.angle_beta   90.00
_cell.angle_gamma   90.00
#
_symmetry.space_group_name_H-M   'P 1'
#
loop_
_entity.id
_entity.type
_entity.pdbx_description
1 polymer ?
#
loop_
_entity_poly.entity_id
_entity_poly.type
_entity_poly.pdbx_seq_one_letter_code
_entity_poly.pdbx_strand_id
1 'polypeptide(L)'
;VDTPDTPPEAVARVIAAALDAPRAALVQATYAGRPGHPVLLGADHLDAVAASVSGDRGARPYLAAHDAHQVECADLWSGSDVDHR
;
A
#
# COMPACT_ATOMS: atom_id res chain seq x y z
N VAL A 1 2.94 2.00 -11.61
CA VAL A 1 3.29 2.85 -10.47
C VAL A 1 4.79 2.84 -10.39
N ASP A 2 5.40 4.00 -10.59
CA ASP A 2 6.84 4.15 -10.67
C ASP A 2 7.28 4.98 -9.47
N THR A 3 7.52 4.29 -8.35
CA THR A 3 8.03 4.89 -7.12
C THR A 3 9.48 4.48 -6.86
N PRO A 4 10.44 4.76 -7.77
CA PRO A 4 11.83 4.34 -7.63
C PRO A 4 12.51 4.93 -6.38
N ASP A 5 12.00 6.04 -5.87
CA ASP A 5 12.52 6.73 -4.69
C ASP A 5 11.83 6.32 -3.37
N THR A 6 11.00 5.27 -3.37
CA THR A 6 10.42 4.77 -2.10
C THR A 6 11.54 4.34 -1.18
N PRO A 7 11.71 4.96 0.00
CA PRO A 7 12.76 4.56 0.91
C PRO A 7 12.54 3.11 1.36
N PRO A 8 13.59 2.28 1.45
CA PRO A 8 13.50 0.93 2.00
C PRO A 8 12.92 0.93 3.43
N GLU A 9 13.06 2.03 4.17
CA GLU A 9 12.47 2.25 5.49
C GLU A 9 10.93 2.25 5.45
N ALA A 10 10.32 2.81 4.39
CA ALA A 10 8.87 2.80 4.23
C ALA A 10 8.35 1.39 3.97
N VAL A 11 9.09 0.60 3.18
CA VAL A 11 8.82 -0.82 2.96
C VAL A 11 8.93 -1.60 4.27
N ALA A 12 10.03 -1.41 5.02
CA ALA A 12 10.25 -2.08 6.29
C ALA A 12 9.15 -1.76 7.31
N ARG A 13 8.69 -0.51 7.37
CA ARG A 13 7.62 -0.09 8.27
C ARG A 13 6.27 -0.73 7.92
N VAL A 14 5.94 -0.81 6.63
CA VAL A 14 4.74 -1.51 6.17
C VAL A 14 4.80 -3.01 6.47
N ILE A 15 5.95 -3.65 6.28
CA ILE A 15 6.15 -5.07 6.64
C ILE A 15 5.98 -5.27 8.15
N ALA A 16 6.57 -4.40 8.97
CA ALA A 16 6.47 -4.49 10.42
C ALA A 16 5.02 -4.46 10.92
N ALA A 17 4.17 -3.63 10.31
CA ALA A 17 2.74 -3.54 10.63
C ALA A 17 1.92 -4.79 10.23
N ALA A 18 2.48 -5.70 9.43
CA ALA A 18 1.83 -6.93 8.99
C ALA A 18 2.23 -8.17 9.80
N LEU A 19 3.21 -8.07 10.71
CA LEU A 19 3.84 -9.24 11.33
C LEU A 19 2.91 -10.09 12.20
N ASP A 20 1.90 -9.48 12.83
CA ASP A 20 0.95 -10.19 13.71
C ASP A 20 0.02 -11.13 12.92
N ALA A 21 -0.32 -10.80 11.67
CA ALA A 21 -1.21 -11.59 10.83
C ALA A 21 -0.84 -11.52 9.33
N PRO A 22 0.32 -12.04 8.90
CA PRO A 22 0.85 -11.75 7.56
C PRO A 22 -0.04 -12.19 6.39
N ARG A 23 -0.80 -13.28 6.54
CA ARG A 23 -1.69 -13.79 5.48
C ARG A 23 -2.96 -12.96 5.31
N ALA A 24 -3.48 -12.40 6.40
CA ALA A 24 -4.68 -11.56 6.43
C ALA A 24 -4.37 -10.05 6.46
N ALA A 25 -3.09 -9.68 6.38
CA ALA A 25 -2.68 -8.29 6.45
C ALA A 25 -3.08 -7.53 5.18
N LEU A 26 -3.64 -6.34 5.37
CA LEU A 26 -3.89 -5.38 4.30
C LEU A 26 -3.36 -4.04 4.77
N VAL A 27 -2.19 -3.63 4.29
CA VAL A 27 -1.47 -2.47 4.84
C VAL A 27 -1.13 -1.49 3.72
N GLN A 28 -1.33 -0.21 3.96
CA GLN A 28 -1.03 0.85 3.01
C GLN A 28 -0.25 1.98 3.68
N ALA A 29 0.86 2.40 3.07
CA ALA A 29 1.55 3.61 3.50
C ALA A 29 0.68 4.86 3.26
N THR A 30 0.74 5.80 4.19
CA THR A 30 0.20 7.15 4.03
C THR A 30 1.32 8.18 4.18
N TYR A 31 1.15 9.31 3.51
CA TYR A 31 2.05 10.45 3.61
C TYR A 31 1.22 11.70 3.90
N ALA A 32 1.31 12.19 5.13
CA ALA A 32 0.49 13.27 5.66
C ALA A 32 -1.01 12.96 5.50
N GLY A 33 -1.41 11.74 5.85
CA GLY A 33 -2.80 11.27 5.74
C GLY A 33 -3.28 10.97 4.31
N ARG A 34 -2.42 11.10 3.30
CA ARG A 34 -2.75 10.76 1.92
C ARG A 34 -2.30 9.33 1.61
N PRO A 35 -3.20 8.43 1.16
CA PRO A 35 -2.83 7.07 0.78
C PRO A 35 -1.80 7.05 -0.36
N GLY A 36 -0.77 6.21 -0.22
CA GLY A 36 0.32 6.05 -1.19
C GLY A 36 0.87 4.63 -1.23
N HIS A 37 2.08 4.50 -1.79
CA HIS A 37 2.86 3.26 -1.83
C HIS A 37 4.01 3.29 -0.82
N PRO A 38 4.44 2.14 -0.28
CA PRO A 38 4.05 0.79 -0.67
C PRO A 38 2.70 0.33 -0.07
N VAL A 39 2.12 -0.69 -0.71
CA VAL A 39 0.94 -1.43 -0.23
C VAL A 39 1.34 -2.89 -0.08
N LEU A 40 0.97 -3.51 1.04
CA LEU A 40 1.15 -4.93 1.32
C LEU A 40 -0.20 -5.64 1.29
N LEU A 41 -0.27 -6.68 0.47
CA LEU A 41 -1.42 -7.58 0.36
C LEU A 41 -1.04 -8.95 0.91
N GLY A 42 -1.67 -9.36 1.99
CA GLY A 42 -1.58 -10.71 2.51
C GLY A 42 -2.17 -11.72 1.53
N ALA A 43 -1.71 -12.97 1.62
CA ALA A 43 -2.11 -14.05 0.72
C ALA A 43 -3.63 -14.25 0.63
N ASP A 44 -4.37 -14.03 1.72
CA ASP A 44 -5.83 -14.21 1.78
C ASP A 44 -6.60 -13.13 1.00
N HIS A 45 -5.94 -12.04 0.60
CA HIS A 45 -6.53 -10.96 -0.20
C HIS A 45 -6.17 -11.02 -1.68
N LEU A 46 -5.18 -11.84 -2.09
CA LEU A 46 -4.65 -11.82 -3.46
C LEU A 46 -5.73 -12.11 -4.51
N ASP A 47 -6.51 -13.16 -4.32
CA ASP A 47 -7.56 -13.56 -5.27
C ASP A 47 -8.66 -12.50 -5.38
N ALA A 48 -9.08 -11.94 -4.24
CA ALA A 48 -10.15 -10.94 -4.18
C ALA A 48 -9.69 -9.59 -4.77
N VAL A 49 -8.45 -9.18 -4.50
CA VAL A 49 -7.84 -8.00 -5.14
C VAL A 49 -7.74 -8.21 -6.65
N ALA A 50 -7.22 -9.35 -7.09
CA ALA A 50 -7.06 -9.67 -8.51
C ALA A 50 -8.41 -9.66 -9.26
N ALA A 51 -9.49 -10.12 -8.62
CA ALA A 51 -10.84 -10.05 -9.18
C ALA A 51 -11.42 -8.62 -9.21
N SER A 52 -10.96 -7.73 -8.31
CA SER A 52 -11.45 -6.36 -8.19
C SER A 52 -10.76 -5.37 -9.14
N VAL A 53 -9.51 -5.63 -9.52
CA VAL A 53 -8.74 -4.77 -10.42
C VAL A 53 -9.18 -4.98 -11.87
N SER A 54 -9.57 -3.90 -12.54
CA SER A 54 -10.00 -3.96 -13.95
C SER A 54 -9.70 -2.66 -14.67
N GLY A 55 -9.04 -2.76 -15.83
CA GLY A 55 -8.59 -1.58 -16.59
C GLY A 55 -7.75 -0.64 -15.73
N ASP A 56 -8.13 0.63 -15.67
CA ASP A 56 -7.43 1.67 -14.90
C ASP A 56 -7.83 1.73 -13.41
N ARG A 57 -8.72 0.84 -12.96
CA ARG A 57 -9.07 0.74 -11.52
C ARG A 57 -8.09 -0.21 -10.82
N GLY A 58 -7.05 0.37 -10.24
CA GLY A 58 -6.15 -0.33 -9.32
C GLY A 58 -6.83 -0.71 -7.99
N ALA A 59 -6.07 -1.29 -7.06
CA ALA A 59 -6.59 -1.86 -5.81
C ALA A 59 -7.18 -0.85 -4.80
N ARG A 60 -7.17 0.46 -5.09
CA ARG A 60 -7.63 1.51 -4.14
C ARG A 60 -9.06 1.31 -3.63
N PRO A 61 -10.08 0.98 -4.46
CA PRO A 61 -11.42 0.72 -3.96
C PRO A 61 -11.48 -0.50 -3.03
N TYR A 62 -10.68 -1.53 -3.32
CA TYR A 62 -10.58 -2.72 -2.48
C TYR A 62 -10.00 -2.39 -1.11
N LEU A 63 -8.89 -1.63 -1.08
CA LEU A 63 -8.23 -1.19 0.16
C LEU A 63 -9.18 -0.37 1.06
N ALA A 64 -9.96 0.53 0.47
CA ALA A 64 -10.94 1.33 1.19
C ALA A 64 -12.12 0.48 1.71
N ALA A 65 -12.57 -0.51 0.93
CA ALA A 65 -13.68 -1.38 1.32
C ALA A 65 -13.34 -2.40 2.41
N HIS A 66 -12.05 -2.69 2.62
CA HIS A 66 -11.57 -3.69 3.58
C HIS A 66 -10.78 -3.05 4.73
N ASP A 67 -10.95 -1.75 4.96
CA ASP A 67 -10.32 -0.99 6.05
C ASP A 67 -8.81 -1.27 6.18
N ALA A 68 -8.09 -1.17 5.05
CA ALA A 68 -6.64 -1.38 5.04
C ALA A 68 -5.94 -0.57 6.13
N HIS A 69 -5.06 -1.23 6.90
CA HIS A 69 -4.30 -0.60 7.96
C HIS A 69 -3.36 0.47 7.38
N GLN A 70 -3.56 1.70 7.78
CA GLN A 70 -2.79 2.84 7.31
C GLN A 70 -1.56 3.08 8.18
N VAL A 71 -0.39 3.17 7.55
CA VAL A 71 0.90 3.37 8.21
C VAL A 71 1.50 4.70 7.75
N GLU A 72 1.65 5.64 8.68
CA GLU A 72 2.19 6.96 8.36
C GLU A 72 3.72 6.92 8.10
N CYS A 73 4.12 7.55 7.00
CA CYS A 73 5.48 7.53 6.47
C CYS A 73 5.99 8.91 6.00
N ALA A 74 5.29 10.03 6.30
CA ALA A 74 5.74 11.37 5.89
C ALA A 74 7.07 11.83 6.51
N ASP A 75 7.51 11.21 7.59
CA ASP A 75 8.85 11.42 8.16
C ASP A 75 9.97 10.80 7.30
N LEU A 76 9.63 9.86 6.41
CA LEU A 76 10.57 9.15 5.56
C LEU A 76 10.64 9.74 4.15
N TRP A 77 9.51 10.22 3.61
CA TRP A 77 9.43 10.73 2.25
C TRP A 77 8.16 11.55 2.02
N SER A 78 8.10 12.33 0.94
CA SER A 78 6.91 13.11 0.57
C SER A 78 5.77 12.29 -0.03
N GLY A 79 6.03 11.05 -0.44
CA GLY A 79 5.04 10.21 -1.14
C GLY A 79 4.80 10.61 -2.59
N SER A 80 5.73 11.36 -3.21
CA SER A 80 5.58 11.88 -4.57
C SER A 80 5.85 10.82 -5.63
N ASP A 81 4.79 10.29 -6.26
CA ASP A 81 4.91 9.42 -7.44
C ASP A 81 5.44 10.24 -8.64
N VAL A 82 6.48 9.74 -9.33
CA VAL A 82 7.03 10.40 -10.53
C VAL A 82 6.47 9.69 -11.75
N ASP A 83 5.25 10.06 -12.13
CA ASP A 83 4.66 9.62 -13.40
C ASP A 83 5.37 10.34 -14.57
N HIS A 84 6.28 9.64 -15.26
CA HIS A 84 6.77 10.08 -16.56
C HIS A 84 5.74 9.71 -17.64
N ARG A 85 5.20 10.73 -18.33
CA ARG A 85 4.27 10.61 -19.46
C ARG A 85 5.00 10.40 -20.78
#